data_AF-A0A915J4J8-F1
#
_entry.id   AF-A0A915J4J8-F1
#
_cell.length_a   1.000
_cell.length_b   1.000
_cell.length_c   1.000
_cell.angle_alpha   90.00
_cell.angle_beta   90.00
_cell.angle_gamma   90.00
#
_symmetry.space_group_name_H-M   'P 1'
#
loop_
_entity.id
_entity.type
_entity.pdbx_description
1 polymer ?
#
loop_
_entity_poly.entity_id
_entity_poly.type
_entity_poly.pdbx_seq_one_letter_code
_entity_poly.pdbx_strand_id
1 'polypeptide(L)'
;MQIFSDVEDINANLEIGVFDEDKESHDFLGKIIVPLLEMQSGQSEWFVLKDKNLENKSKGRILLRFDLKWNPIKAAFRTFEPAECKYVRTSVKFQKAIFMRLVDRLKKIIDSIILSVSFTKSCFTWEYPVRSIVAFL
;
A
#
# COMPACT_ATOMS: atom_id res chain seq x y z
N MET A 1 -11.93 -31.97 14.18
CA MET A 1 -12.69 -31.00 13.38
C MET A 1 -12.07 -30.95 11.99
N GLN A 2 -12.86 -31.10 10.92
CA GLN A 2 -12.39 -30.95 9.54
C GLN A 2 -12.99 -29.66 8.99
N ILE A 3 -12.15 -28.80 8.41
CA ILE A 3 -12.56 -27.54 7.80
C ILE A 3 -12.24 -27.66 6.31
N PHE A 4 -13.20 -27.32 5.46
CA PHE A 4 -13.01 -27.26 4.02
C PHE A 4 -12.99 -25.79 3.61
N SER A 5 -12.03 -25.41 2.77
CA SER A 5 -11.91 -24.05 2.24
C SER A 5 -11.51 -24.13 0.78
N ASP A 6 -12.26 -23.45 -0.08
CA ASP A 6 -11.93 -23.34 -1.49
C ASP A 6 -10.85 -22.28 -1.68
N VAL A 7 -9.83 -22.63 -2.46
CA VAL A 7 -8.68 -21.77 -2.73
C VAL A 7 -8.60 -21.51 -4.24
N GLU A 8 -8.51 -20.25 -4.63
CA GLU A 8 -8.41 -19.85 -6.03
C GLU A 8 -6.98 -19.92 -6.59
N ASP A 9 -5.97 -19.63 -5.77
CA ASP A 9 -4.56 -19.59 -6.15
C ASP A 9 -3.70 -20.51 -5.28
N ILE A 10 -2.94 -21.38 -5.93
CA ILE A 10 -2.02 -22.32 -5.26
C ILE A 10 -0.83 -21.59 -4.62
N ASN A 11 -0.46 -20.41 -5.13
CA ASN A 11 0.67 -19.63 -4.61
C ASN A 11 0.30 -18.82 -3.35
N ALA A 12 -0.94 -18.93 -2.88
CA ALA A 12 -1.38 -18.25 -1.66
C ALA A 12 -0.79 -18.88 -0.39
N ASN A 13 -0.84 -18.10 0.68
CA ASN A 13 -0.47 -18.55 2.02
C ASN A 13 -1.73 -18.83 2.84
N LEU A 14 -1.79 -19.97 3.54
CA LEU A 14 -2.85 -20.26 4.49
C LEU A 14 -2.51 -19.65 5.85
N GLU A 15 -3.36 -18.73 6.33
CA GLU A 15 -3.27 -18.14 7.66
C GLU A 15 -4.29 -18.80 8.60
N ILE A 16 -3.81 -19.35 9.71
CA ILE A 16 -4.63 -20.02 10.72
C ILE A 16 -4.44 -19.27 12.04
N GLY A 17 -5.50 -18.64 12.52
CA GLY A 17 -5.56 -18.00 13.83
C GLY A 17 -6.21 -18.91 14.86
N VAL A 18 -5.60 -18.98 16.04
CA VAL A 18 -6.16 -19.67 17.21
C VAL A 18 -6.64 -18.62 18.20
N PHE A 19 -7.91 -18.73 18.58
CA PHE A 19 -8.58 -17.83 19.50
C PHE A 19 -9.15 -18.64 20.67
N ASP A 20 -9.14 -18.03 21.85
CA ASP A 20 -9.79 -18.55 23.04
C ASP A 20 -11.31 -18.30 22.94
N GLU A 21 -12.11 -19.33 23.20
CA GLU A 21 -13.58 -19.29 23.10
C GLU A 21 -14.23 -18.87 24.44
N ASP A 22 -13.50 -18.96 25.56
CA ASP A 22 -14.07 -18.87 26.91
C ASP A 22 -14.29 -17.44 27.44
N LYS A 23 -13.98 -16.39 26.66
CA LYS A 23 -14.09 -14.99 27.07
C LYS A 23 -15.02 -14.19 26.16
N GLU A 24 -15.76 -13.23 26.74
CA GLU A 24 -16.59 -12.26 26.00
C GLU A 24 -15.79 -11.57 24.87
N SER A 25 -14.48 -11.37 25.07
CA SER A 25 -13.54 -11.03 24.01
C SER A 25 -12.73 -12.27 23.62
N HIS A 26 -12.85 -12.71 22.36
CA HIS A 26 -12.06 -13.82 21.82
C HIS A 26 -10.58 -13.45 21.84
N ASP A 27 -9.86 -13.88 22.87
CA ASP A 27 -8.46 -13.54 23.04
C ASP A 27 -7.61 -14.31 22.03
N PHE A 28 -6.77 -13.58 21.30
CA PHE A 28 -5.88 -14.16 20.30
C PHE A 28 -4.72 -14.89 21.00
N LEU A 29 -4.63 -16.21 20.79
CA LEU A 29 -3.58 -17.05 21.37
C LEU A 29 -2.35 -17.14 20.46
N GLY A 30 -2.54 -17.07 19.15
CA GLY A 30 -1.46 -17.10 18.18
C GLY A 30 -1.94 -17.43 16.78
N LYS A 31 -1.04 -17.30 15.81
CA LYS A 31 -1.29 -17.66 14.41
C LYS A 31 -0.15 -18.43 13.78
N ILE A 32 -0.49 -19.12 12.71
CA ILE A 32 0.43 -19.87 11.86
C ILE A 32 0.18 -19.45 10.41
N ILE A 33 1.26 -19.33 9.64
CA ILE A 33 1.19 -19.11 8.20
C ILE A 33 1.97 -20.23 7.53
N VAL A 34 1.32 -20.95 6.61
CA VAL A 34 1.92 -22.03 5.84
C VAL A 34 1.63 -21.79 4.36
N PRO A 35 2.65 -21.67 3.50
CA PRO A 35 2.46 -21.59 2.05
C PRO A 35 1.83 -22.87 1.53
N LEU A 36 0.83 -22.76 0.67
CA LEU A 36 0.11 -23.94 0.16
C LEU A 36 1.02 -24.85 -0.68
N LEU A 37 2.03 -24.30 -1.37
CA LEU A 37 3.03 -25.10 -2.11
C LEU A 37 3.91 -25.97 -1.20
N GLU A 38 4.17 -25.53 0.02
CA GLU A 38 5.06 -26.24 0.96
C GLU A 38 4.30 -27.29 1.79
N MET A 39 2.96 -27.30 1.71
CA MET A 39 2.13 -28.24 2.46
C MET A 39 2.30 -29.67 1.98
N GLN A 40 2.60 -30.57 2.92
CA GLN A 40 2.55 -32.00 2.67
C GLN A 40 1.14 -32.54 2.90
N SER A 41 0.51 -33.05 1.86
CA SER A 41 -0.84 -33.65 1.97
C SER A 41 -0.80 -34.95 2.77
N GLY A 42 -1.75 -35.13 3.68
CA GLY A 42 -1.96 -36.35 4.45
C GLY A 42 -1.03 -36.52 5.66
N GLN A 43 -0.06 -35.64 5.88
CA GLN A 43 0.86 -35.71 7.02
C GLN A 43 0.42 -34.80 8.18
N SER A 44 0.62 -35.28 9.40
CA SER A 44 0.36 -34.51 10.63
C SER A 44 1.66 -33.94 11.17
N GLU A 45 1.75 -32.61 11.25
CA GLU A 45 2.95 -31.92 11.71
C GLU A 45 2.63 -30.96 12.87
N TRP A 46 3.62 -30.77 13.74
CA TRP A 46 3.53 -29.84 14.86
C TRP A 46 3.98 -28.45 14.43
N PHE A 47 3.07 -27.49 14.51
CA PHE A 47 3.34 -26.09 14.20
C PHE A 47 3.43 -25.26 15.47
N VAL A 48 4.44 -24.39 15.53
CA VAL A 48 4.62 -23.43 16.62
C VAL A 48 3.78 -22.21 16.35
N LEU A 49 3.00 -21.78 17.34
CA LEU A 49 2.19 -20.57 17.25
C LEU A 49 3.10 -19.33 17.26
N LYS A 50 2.79 -18.34 16.43
CA LYS A 50 3.46 -17.06 16.39
C LYS A 50 2.53 -15.93 16.82
N ASP A 51 3.10 -14.80 17.19
CA ASP A 51 2.35 -13.59 17.50
C ASP A 51 1.71 -12.96 16.24
N LYS A 52 0.83 -11.96 16.41
CA LYS A 52 0.11 -11.27 15.33
C LYS A 52 1.04 -10.74 14.23
N ASN A 53 2.25 -10.32 14.61
CA ASN A 53 3.26 -9.79 13.70
C ASN A 53 4.22 -10.86 13.14
N LEU A 54 4.08 -12.13 13.53
CA LEU A 54 4.95 -13.26 13.13
C LEU A 54 6.43 -13.16 13.57
N GLU A 55 6.80 -12.11 14.31
CA GLU A 55 8.18 -11.86 14.75
C GLU A 55 8.58 -12.79 15.91
N ASN A 56 7.68 -12.95 16.87
CA ASN A 56 7.93 -13.70 18.10
C ASN A 56 7.10 -14.98 18.14
N LYS A 57 7.65 -16.01 18.80
CA LYS A 57 6.92 -17.25 19.11
C LYS A 57 5.90 -16.97 20.22
N SER A 58 4.67 -17.42 20.04
CA SER A 58 3.65 -17.47 21.09
C SER A 58 3.77 -18.78 21.89
N LYS A 59 3.04 -18.87 22.98
CA LYS A 59 3.01 -20.07 23.83
C LYS A 59 2.23 -21.18 23.13
N GLY A 60 2.83 -22.36 23.09
CA GLY A 60 2.17 -23.58 22.63
C GLY A 60 2.49 -23.99 21.19
N ARG A 61 1.96 -25.16 20.85
CA ARG A 61 2.07 -25.78 19.52
C ARG A 61 0.75 -26.46 19.20
N ILE A 62 0.40 -26.51 17.94
CA ILE A 62 -0.80 -27.18 17.44
C ILE A 62 -0.41 -28.24 16.43
N LEU A 63 -1.06 -29.39 16.50
CA LEU A 63 -0.88 -30.48 15.54
C LEU A 63 -1.91 -30.28 14.43
N LEU A 64 -1.45 -30.11 13.20
CA LEU A 64 -2.32 -29.91 12.04
C LEU A 64 -2.03 -30.98 10.99
N ARG A 65 -3.09 -31.41 10.30
CA ARG A 65 -3.01 -32.25 9.11
C ARG A 65 -3.69 -31.52 7.97
N PHE A 66 -3.00 -31.36 6.87
CA PHE A 66 -3.53 -30.73 5.66
C PHE A 66 -3.84 -31.81 4.62
N ASP A 67 -4.90 -31.59 3.84
CA ASP A 67 -5.21 -32.41 2.68
C ASP A 67 -5.53 -31.49 1.51
N LEU A 68 -4.56 -31.36 0.60
CA LEU A 68 -4.60 -30.38 -0.48
C LEU A 68 -4.91 -31.09 -1.80
N LYS A 69 -6.02 -30.73 -2.43
CA LYS A 69 -6.42 -31.23 -3.75
C LYS A 69 -6.51 -30.07 -4.72
N TRP A 70 -5.75 -30.13 -5.81
CA TRP A 70 -5.72 -29.09 -6.83
C TRP A 70 -5.46 -29.69 -8.21
N ASN A 71 -5.84 -28.94 -9.26
CA ASN A 71 -5.58 -29.31 -10.64
C ASN A 71 -4.26 -28.66 -11.11
N PRO A 72 -3.21 -29.43 -11.42
CA PRO A 72 -1.90 -28.90 -11.77
C PRO A 72 -1.88 -28.11 -13.07
N ILE A 73 -2.70 -28.50 -14.06
CA ILE A 73 -2.76 -27.83 -15.35
C ILE A 73 -3.35 -26.42 -15.17
N LYS A 74 -4.49 -26.33 -14.49
CA LYS A 74 -5.18 -25.05 -14.24
C LYS A 74 -4.31 -24.09 -13.43
N ALA A 75 -3.61 -24.61 -12.42
CA ALA A 75 -2.72 -23.83 -11.58
C ALA A 75 -1.43 -23.38 -12.29
N ALA A 76 -0.88 -24.19 -13.20
CA ALA A 76 0.26 -23.78 -14.03
C ALA A 76 -0.11 -22.57 -14.90
N PHE A 77 -1.26 -22.62 -15.59
CA PHE A 77 -1.76 -21.47 -16.35
C PHE A 77 -1.96 -20.23 -15.47
N ARG A 78 -2.49 -20.40 -14.26
CA ARG A 78 -2.66 -19.29 -13.30
C ARG A 78 -1.32 -18.73 -12.81
N THR A 79 -0.27 -19.54 -12.71
CA THR A 79 1.06 -19.07 -12.28
C THR A 79 1.68 -18.12 -13.30
N PHE A 80 1.38 -18.31 -14.60
CA PHE A 80 1.83 -17.41 -15.66
C PHE A 80 1.05 -16.09 -15.72
N GLU A 81 -0.15 -16.06 -15.15
CA GLU A 81 -0.94 -14.84 -14.98
C GLU A 81 -0.85 -14.41 -13.51
N PRO A 82 0.24 -13.71 -13.11
CA PRO A 82 0.45 -13.35 -11.72
C PRO A 82 -0.79 -12.64 -11.22
N ALA A 83 -1.34 -13.10 -10.08
CA ALA A 83 -2.42 -12.41 -9.41
C ALA A 83 -2.05 -10.93 -9.34
N GLU A 84 -2.91 -10.04 -9.85
CA GLU A 84 -2.67 -8.60 -9.81
C GLU A 84 -2.23 -8.29 -8.39
N CYS A 85 -0.93 -8.04 -8.18
CA CYS A 85 -0.48 -7.53 -6.91
C CYS A 85 -1.29 -6.26 -6.79
N LYS A 86 -2.27 -6.24 -5.87
CA LYS A 86 -2.83 -5.00 -5.38
C LYS A 86 -1.60 -4.31 -4.83
N TYR A 87 -0.91 -3.55 -5.69
CA TYR A 87 -0.03 -2.50 -5.27
C TYR A 87 -0.97 -1.67 -4.43
N VAL A 88 -0.94 -1.91 -3.13
CA VAL A 88 -1.34 -0.97 -2.13
C VAL A 88 -0.30 0.14 -2.25
N ARG A 89 -0.32 0.86 -3.37
CA ARG A 89 -0.29 2.30 -3.31
C ARG A 89 -1.42 2.60 -2.35
N THR A 90 -1.12 2.63 -1.06
CA THR A 90 -1.74 3.57 -0.15
C THR A 90 -1.73 4.83 -0.96
N SER A 91 -2.86 5.16 -1.60
CA SER A 91 -2.94 6.34 -2.43
C SER A 91 -2.63 7.43 -1.44
N VAL A 92 -1.42 7.98 -1.50
CA VAL A 92 -0.98 9.03 -0.60
C VAL A 92 -2.07 10.07 -0.77
N LYS A 93 -2.93 10.22 0.24
CA LYS A 93 -4.21 10.92 0.08
C LYS A 93 -3.88 12.24 -0.59
N PHE A 94 -4.28 12.41 -1.85
CA PHE A 94 -3.78 13.53 -2.63
C PHE A 94 -4.23 14.80 -1.93
N GLN A 95 -3.31 15.51 -1.28
CA GLN A 95 -3.61 16.67 -0.47
C GLN A 95 -3.82 17.86 -1.39
N LYS A 96 -5.01 17.93 -2.01
CA LYS A 96 -5.43 19.00 -2.93
C LYS A 96 -5.11 20.39 -2.37
N ALA A 97 -5.23 20.57 -1.05
CA ALA A 97 -4.90 21.81 -0.36
C ALA A 97 -3.43 22.21 -0.49
N ILE A 98 -2.48 21.28 -0.41
CA ILE A 98 -1.05 21.57 -0.60
C ILE A 98 -0.77 21.93 -2.06
N PHE A 99 -1.34 21.18 -3.00
CA PHE A 99 -1.19 21.45 -4.42
C PHE A 99 -1.70 22.85 -4.80
N MET A 100 -2.91 23.22 -4.35
CA MET A 100 -3.48 24.54 -4.60
C MET A 100 -2.62 25.67 -4.04
N ARG A 101 -2.06 25.51 -2.82
CA ARG A 101 -1.13 26.50 -2.23
C ARG A 101 0.13 26.70 -3.07
N LEU A 102 0.66 25.64 -3.68
CA LEU A 102 1.83 25.73 -4.56
C LEU A 102 1.47 26.46 -5.86
N VAL A 103 0.32 26.15 -6.45
CA VAL A 103 -0.18 26.83 -7.65
C VAL A 103 -0.41 28.32 -7.39
N ASP A 104 -1.01 28.69 -6.26
CA ASP A 104 -1.24 30.11 -5.93
C ASP A 104 0.07 30.88 -5.71
N ARG A 105 1.10 30.24 -5.14
CA ARG A 105 2.44 30.86 -5.02
C ARG A 105 3.07 31.09 -6.40
N LEU A 106 2.97 30.10 -7.29
CA LEU A 106 3.49 30.23 -8.66
C LEU A 106 2.79 31.35 -9.43
N LYS A 107 1.46 31.46 -9.31
CA LYS A 107 0.69 32.55 -9.92
C LYS A 107 1.19 33.93 -9.45
N LYS A 108 1.38 34.11 -8.14
CA LYS A 108 1.90 35.38 -7.59
C LYS A 108 3.28 35.74 -8.13
N ILE A 109 4.17 34.75 -8.29
CA ILE A 109 5.50 34.97 -8.88
C ILE A 109 5.36 35.38 -10.34
N ILE A 110 4.52 34.69 -11.12
CA ILE A 110 4.26 35.01 -12.52
C ILE A 110 3.68 36.42 -12.67
N ASP A 111 2.69 36.79 -11.85
CA ASP A 111 2.08 38.12 -11.86
C ASP A 111 3.12 39.21 -11.55
N SER A 112 4.01 38.95 -10.59
CA SER A 112 5.12 39.86 -10.28
C SER A 112 6.08 40.02 -11.46
N ILE A 113 6.41 38.95 -12.17
CA ILE A 113 7.28 39.01 -13.36
C ILE A 113 6.61 39.79 -14.47
N ILE A 114 5.32 39.56 -14.73
CA ILE A 114 4.55 40.29 -15.75
C ILE A 114 4.52 41.79 -15.42
N LEU A 115 4.32 42.15 -14.15
CA LEU A 115 4.36 43.54 -13.69
C LEU A 115 5.75 44.17 -13.90
N SER A 116 6.82 43.45 -13.57
CA SER A 116 8.19 43.92 -13.79
C SER A 116 8.47 44.12 -15.28
N VAL A 117 8.08 43.17 -16.13
CA VAL A 117 8.28 43.25 -17.59
C VAL A 117 7.44 44.38 -18.20
N SER A 118 6.19 44.57 -17.76
CA SER A 118 5.35 45.68 -18.24
C SER A 118 5.89 47.03 -17.78
N PHE A 119 6.44 47.12 -16.57
CA PHE A 119 7.15 48.30 -16.09
C PHE A 119 8.40 48.59 -16.93
N THR A 120 9.26 47.59 -17.16
CA THR A 120 10.44 47.75 -18.00
C THR A 120 10.05 48.17 -19.42
N LYS A 121 9.04 47.54 -20.02
CA LYS A 121 8.53 47.95 -21.33
C LYS A 121 8.05 49.39 -21.32
N SER A 122 7.26 49.81 -20.32
CA SER A 122 6.78 51.20 -20.19
C SER A 122 7.91 52.22 -20.09
N CYS A 123 9.03 51.87 -19.42
CA CYS A 123 10.23 52.71 -19.38
C CYS A 123 10.90 52.83 -20.76
N PHE A 124 10.91 51.75 -21.55
CA PHE A 124 11.53 51.72 -22.88
C PHE A 124 10.67 52.34 -24.00
N THR A 125 9.33 52.25 -23.94
CA THR A 125 8.44 52.85 -24.95
C THR A 125 8.20 54.36 -24.79
N TRP A 126 8.74 55.00 -23.75
CA TRP A 126 8.61 56.45 -23.50
C TRP A 126 7.16 56.95 -23.59
N GLU A 127 6.17 56.19 -23.11
CA GLU A 127 4.78 56.67 -23.07
C GLU A 127 4.54 57.67 -21.91
N TYR A 128 5.42 57.69 -20.89
CA TYR A 128 5.33 58.62 -19.75
C TYR A 128 6.72 59.15 -19.33
N PRO A 129 7.16 60.34 -19.80
CA PRO A 129 8.52 60.87 -19.59
C PRO A 129 8.89 61.08 -18.11
N VAL A 130 7.90 61.25 -17.24
CA VAL A 130 8.10 61.56 -15.81
C VAL A 130 8.55 60.34 -15.00
N ARG A 131 8.18 59.11 -15.41
CA ARG A 131 8.59 57.87 -14.72
C ARG A 131 10.00 57.41 -15.12
N SER A 132 10.43 57.69 -16.36
CA SER A 132 11.78 57.34 -16.82
C SER A 132 12.89 58.20 -16.20
N ILE A 133 12.59 59.46 -15.85
CA ILE A 133 13.54 60.38 -15.19
C ILE A 133 13.84 59.94 -13.75
N VAL A 134 12.83 59.48 -12.99
CA VAL A 134 13.01 59.02 -11.59
C VAL A 134 13.74 57.69 -11.51
N ALA A 135 13.70 56.86 -12.55
CA ALA A 135 14.43 55.59 -12.58
C ALA A 135 15.93 55.76 -12.95
N PHE A 136 16.29 56.90 -13.55
CA PHE A 136 17.66 57.21 -13.99
C PHE A 136 18.43 58.10 -13.00
N LEU A 137 17.78 58.59 -11.96
CA LEU A 137 18.34 59.41 -10.87
C LEU A 137 18.51 58.53 -9.62
#